data_AF-A0A1S7LCK9-F1
#
_entry.id   AF-A0A1S7LCK9-F1
#
_cell.length_a   1.000
_cell.length_b   1.000
_cell.length_c   1.000
_cell.angle_alpha   90.00
_cell.angle_beta   90.00
_cell.angle_gamma   90.00
#
_symmetry.space_group_name_H-M   'P 1'
#
loop_
_entity.id
_entity.type
_entity.pdbx_description
1 polymer ?
#
loop_
_entity_poly.entity_id
_entity_poly.type
_entity_poly.pdbx_seq_one_letter_code
_entity_poly.pdbx_strand_id
1 'polypeptide(L)'
;MIQITLEEEAQLEASPAHGLDMDWLEVSVVLTDDAEVQGLNAEYRGKDKPTNILSFAMDDEEEALGEPMPWPEDEPRPLGDLILAYETVAREAQEADKPLLEHLTHLLVHGTLHLVGYDHERSDEEADLQEGREIAILDLLGLKNPYA
;
A
#
# COMPACT_ATOMS: atom_id res chain seq x y z
N MET A 1 -1.68 16.79 1.71
CA MET A 1 -0.35 16.35 1.26
C MET A 1 0.47 16.09 2.50
N ILE A 2 0.54 14.83 2.93
CA ILE A 2 1.45 14.40 3.99
C ILE A 2 2.68 13.89 3.25
N GLN A 3 3.79 14.63 3.30
CA GLN A 3 5.07 14.13 2.79
C GLN A 3 5.67 13.26 3.89
N ILE A 4 5.81 11.96 3.62
CA ILE A 4 6.57 11.05 4.48
C ILE A 4 7.98 10.97 3.90
N THR A 5 8.91 11.73 4.46
CA THR A 5 10.35 11.57 4.21
C THR A 5 10.87 10.45 5.11
N LEU A 6 11.30 9.34 4.51
CA LEU A 6 12.04 8.29 5.21
C LEU A 6 13.48 8.78 5.41
N GLU A 7 13.79 9.38 6.57
CA GLU A 7 15.11 9.95 6.87
C GLU A 7 16.10 8.95 7.53
N GLU A 8 15.72 7.69 7.76
CA GLU A 8 16.62 6.70 8.38
C GLU A 8 16.78 5.44 7.54
N GLU A 9 18.03 5.17 7.16
CA GLU A 9 18.51 3.96 6.47
C GLU A 9 18.26 2.69 7.32
N ALA A 10 17.02 2.21 7.35
CA ALA A 10 16.80 0.80 7.58
C ALA A 10 17.19 0.07 6.29
N GLN A 11 18.42 -0.45 6.24
CA GLN A 11 18.91 -1.37 5.21
C GLN A 11 18.14 -2.70 5.27
N LEU A 12 16.85 -2.69 4.90
CA LEU A 12 16.26 -3.83 4.25
C LEU A 12 16.73 -3.74 2.80
N GLU A 13 17.55 -4.69 2.36
CA GLU A 13 17.78 -4.93 0.94
C GLU A 13 16.48 -5.48 0.30
N ALA A 14 15.45 -4.63 0.27
CA ALA A 14 14.32 -4.80 -0.62
C ALA A 14 14.72 -4.10 -1.91
N SER A 15 15.42 -4.83 -2.79
CA SER A 15 15.44 -4.40 -4.19
C SER A 15 13.98 -4.41 -4.63
N PRO A 16 13.39 -3.27 -5.05
CA PRO A 16 12.08 -3.28 -5.69
C PRO A 16 12.15 -4.28 -6.85
N ALA A 17 11.06 -5.01 -7.10
CA ALA A 17 11.01 -5.99 -8.19
C ALA A 17 11.41 -5.36 -9.55
N HIS A 18 11.29 -4.03 -9.66
CA HIS A 18 11.53 -3.24 -10.87
C HIS A 18 12.77 -2.33 -10.84
N GLY A 19 13.67 -2.41 -9.85
CA GLY A 19 14.93 -1.65 -9.89
C GLY A 19 14.77 -0.12 -9.88
N LEU A 20 13.78 0.38 -9.12
CA LEU A 20 13.55 1.80 -8.89
C LEU A 20 14.73 2.44 -8.13
N ASP A 21 15.15 3.62 -8.56
CA ASP A 21 16.06 4.49 -7.81
C ASP A 21 15.25 5.10 -6.63
N MET A 22 15.59 4.71 -5.40
CA MET A 22 14.74 4.87 -4.21
C MET A 22 14.82 6.27 -3.57
N ASP A 23 15.63 7.17 -4.14
CA ASP A 23 16.03 8.39 -3.45
C ASP A 23 14.90 9.43 -3.35
N TRP A 24 13.81 9.28 -4.12
CA TRP A 24 12.66 10.18 -4.02
C TRP A 24 11.35 9.58 -4.56
N LEU A 25 10.61 8.86 -3.72
CA LEU A 25 9.29 8.31 -4.03
C LEU A 25 8.17 9.08 -3.33
N GLU A 26 7.00 9.15 -3.96
CA GLU A 26 5.78 9.72 -3.37
C GLU A 26 4.64 8.70 -3.37
N VAL A 27 3.92 8.61 -2.24
CA VAL A 27 2.67 7.86 -2.12
C VAL A 27 1.59 8.83 -1.67
N SER A 28 0.47 8.82 -2.38
CA SER A 28 -0.72 9.57 -2.00
C SER A 28 -1.62 8.68 -1.15
N VAL A 29 -2.06 9.20 0.00
CA VAL A 29 -2.92 8.48 0.94
C VAL A 29 -4.19 9.29 1.15
N VAL A 30 -5.33 8.67 0.86
CA VAL A 30 -6.65 9.25 1.05
C VAL A 30 -7.43 8.42 2.05
N LEU A 31 -7.92 9.06 3.10
CA LEU A 31 -8.85 8.46 4.06
C LEU A 31 -10.23 9.06 3.81
N THR A 32 -11.17 8.24 3.36
CA THR A 32 -12.54 8.65 3.00
C THR A 32 -13.59 7.69 3.59
N ASP A 33 -14.85 7.79 3.16
CA ASP A 33 -15.99 6.98 3.64
C ASP A 33 -16.21 5.67 2.85
N ASP A 34 -17.06 4.78 3.36
CA ASP A 34 -17.36 3.49 2.70
C ASP A 34 -18.05 3.70 1.33
N ALA A 35 -18.78 4.80 1.14
CA ALA A 35 -19.54 5.05 -0.08
C ALA A 35 -18.62 5.40 -1.26
N GLU A 36 -17.62 6.25 -1.04
CA GLU A 36 -16.63 6.60 -2.05
C GLU A 36 -15.76 5.38 -2.41
N VAL A 37 -15.29 4.63 -1.42
CA VAL A 37 -14.52 3.40 -1.68
C VAL A 37 -15.35 2.32 -2.36
N GLN A 38 -16.63 2.16 -2.02
CA GLN A 38 -17.52 1.23 -2.72
C GLN A 38 -17.66 1.61 -4.20
N GLY A 39 -17.81 2.90 -4.51
CA GLY A 39 -17.86 3.39 -5.89
C GLY A 39 -16.60 3.01 -6.68
N LEU A 40 -15.42 3.28 -6.10
CA LEU A 40 -14.14 2.91 -6.70
C LEU A 40 -13.97 1.38 -6.84
N ASN A 41 -14.34 0.60 -5.83
CA ASN A 41 -14.23 -0.85 -5.87
C ASN A 41 -15.16 -1.47 -6.93
N ALA A 42 -16.34 -0.88 -7.14
CA ALA A 42 -17.25 -1.27 -8.20
C ALA A 42 -16.68 -0.93 -9.60
N GLU A 43 -16.11 0.26 -9.76
CA GLU A 43 -15.56 0.75 -11.03
C GLU A 43 -14.30 -0.03 -11.45
N TYR A 44 -13.31 -0.12 -10.56
CA TYR A 44 -11.98 -0.64 -10.90
C TYR A 44 -11.83 -2.15 -10.67
N ARG A 45 -12.57 -2.73 -9.71
CA ARG A 45 -12.48 -4.16 -9.36
C ARG A 45 -13.77 -4.93 -9.64
N GLY A 46 -14.84 -4.28 -10.12
CA GLY A 46 -16.14 -4.92 -10.37
C GLY A 46 -16.85 -5.41 -9.10
N LYS A 47 -16.44 -4.93 -7.92
CA LYS A 47 -16.95 -5.36 -6.61
C LYS A 47 -17.78 -4.25 -5.98
N ASP A 48 -19.11 -4.35 -6.09
CA ASP A 48 -20.06 -3.39 -5.51
C ASP A 48 -20.24 -3.58 -4.00
N LYS A 49 -19.18 -3.28 -3.24
CA LYS A 49 -19.13 -3.27 -1.78
C LYS A 49 -17.94 -2.45 -1.30
N PRO A 50 -17.99 -1.83 -0.10
CA PRO A 50 -16.80 -1.24 0.49
C PRO A 50 -15.72 -2.30 0.76
N THR A 51 -14.48 -1.83 0.81
CA THR A 51 -13.30 -2.59 1.25
C THR A 51 -12.45 -1.67 2.13
N ASN A 52 -11.52 -2.22 2.91
CA ASN A 52 -10.70 -1.44 3.83
C ASN A 52 -9.70 -0.51 3.10
N ILE A 53 -9.01 -1.02 2.08
CA ILE A 53 -8.04 -0.29 1.26
C ILE A 53 -8.11 -0.69 -0.21
N LEU A 54 -7.90 0.28 -1.09
CA LEU A 54 -7.60 0.11 -2.51
C LEU A 54 -6.22 0.70 -2.80
N SER A 55 -5.38 -0.06 -3.51
CA SER A 55 -4.08 0.39 -4.00
C SER A 55 -4.14 0.55 -5.50
N PHE A 56 -3.71 1.70 -6.01
CA PHE A 56 -3.60 2.02 -7.43
C PHE A 56 -2.15 2.34 -7.77
N ALA A 57 -1.43 1.39 -8.37
CA ALA A 57 -0.03 1.56 -8.73
C ALA A 57 0.10 2.37 -10.03
N MET A 58 1.09 3.27 -10.09
CA MET A 58 1.38 4.04 -11.31
C MET A 58 1.98 3.17 -12.41
N ASP A 59 2.80 2.18 -12.05
CA ASP A 59 3.46 1.30 -13.03
C ASP A 59 2.45 0.45 -13.82
N ASP A 60 1.27 0.13 -13.25
CA ASP A 60 0.18 -0.56 -13.97
C ASP A 60 -0.33 0.26 -15.18
N GLU A 61 -0.30 1.59 -15.07
CA GLU A 61 -0.68 2.51 -16.14
C GLU A 61 0.43 2.61 -17.21
N GLU A 62 1.70 2.64 -16.79
CA GLU A 62 2.84 2.63 -17.72
C GLU A 62 2.90 1.33 -18.53
N GLU A 63 2.68 0.17 -17.91
CA GLU A 63 2.64 -1.13 -18.59
C GLU A 63 1.49 -1.17 -19.63
N ALA A 64 0.33 -0.60 -19.30
CA ALA A 64 -0.79 -0.49 -20.22
C ALA A 64 -0.51 0.42 -21.43
N LEU A 65 0.33 1.46 -21.26
CA LEU A 65 0.72 2.40 -22.31
C LEU A 65 1.95 1.94 -23.12
N GLY A 66 2.72 0.98 -22.62
CA GLY A 66 3.76 0.24 -23.33
C GLY A 66 5.13 0.92 -23.40
N GLU A 67 5.31 2.11 -22.82
CA GLU A 67 6.59 2.83 -22.72
C GLU A 67 6.63 3.58 -21.38
N PRO A 68 7.71 3.45 -20.57
CA PRO A 68 7.86 4.23 -19.34
C PRO A 68 7.93 5.72 -19.68
N MET A 69 7.13 6.55 -18.99
CA MET A 69 7.14 7.98 -19.27
C MET A 69 8.35 8.62 -18.61
N PRO A 70 9.08 9.52 -19.31
CA PRO A 70 10.18 10.25 -18.68
C PRO A 70 9.63 11.11 -17.53
N TRP A 71 10.08 10.85 -16.31
CA TRP A 71 9.76 11.64 -15.13
C TRP A 71 10.87 12.69 -14.86
N PRO A 72 10.54 13.92 -14.45
CA PRO A 72 11.56 14.91 -14.08
C PRO A 72 12.48 14.37 -12.96
N GLU A 73 13.80 14.49 -13.14
CA GLU A 73 14.78 14.05 -12.14
C GLU A 73 14.71 14.89 -10.84
N ASP A 74 14.08 16.07 -10.90
CA ASP A 74 13.92 17.02 -9.81
C ASP A 74 12.52 16.99 -9.16
N GLU A 75 11.73 15.94 -9.43
CA GLU A 75 10.44 15.70 -8.78
C GLU A 75 10.38 14.28 -8.18
N PRO A 76 9.69 14.09 -7.04
CA PRO A 76 9.46 12.75 -6.51
C PRO A 76 8.72 11.90 -7.55
N ARG A 77 9.14 10.65 -7.73
CA ARG A 77 8.42 9.70 -8.57
C ARG A 77 7.17 9.20 -7.83
N PRO A 78 5.96 9.38 -8.36
CA PRO A 78 4.75 8.87 -7.74
C PRO A 78 4.72 7.35 -7.87
N LEU A 79 4.55 6.67 -6.76
CA LEU A 79 4.37 5.22 -6.71
C LEU A 79 2.89 4.85 -6.91
N GLY A 80 1.98 5.70 -6.44
CA GLY A 80 0.55 5.51 -6.61
C GLY A 80 -0.30 6.04 -5.46
N ASP A 81 -1.55 5.61 -5.45
CA ASP A 81 -2.58 6.02 -4.50
C ASP A 81 -3.01 4.87 -3.59
N LEU A 82 -3.16 5.17 -2.30
CA LEU A 82 -3.81 4.34 -1.30
C LEU A 82 -5.09 5.00 -0.83
N ILE A 83 -6.24 4.39 -1.13
CA ILE A 83 -7.56 4.91 -0.75
C ILE A 83 -8.17 4.00 0.32
N LEU A 84 -8.40 4.54 1.52
CA LEU A 84 -8.88 3.81 2.68
C LEU A 84 -10.29 4.24 3.08
N ALA A 85 -11.15 3.26 3.40
CA ALA A 85 -12.48 3.50 3.91
C ALA A 85 -12.46 3.54 5.44
N TYR A 86 -12.49 4.73 6.05
CA TYR A 86 -12.35 4.92 7.50
C TYR A 86 -13.35 4.08 8.30
N GLU A 87 -14.60 4.01 7.84
CA GLU A 87 -15.67 3.30 8.54
C GLU A 87 -15.43 1.79 8.56
N THR A 88 -15.00 1.21 7.44
CA THR A 88 -14.57 -0.19 7.36
C THR A 88 -13.33 -0.45 8.22
N VAL A 89 -12.29 0.38 8.10
CA VAL A 89 -11.05 0.23 8.90
C VAL A 89 -11.34 0.29 10.41
N ALA A 90 -12.18 1.23 10.85
CA ALA A 90 -12.54 1.36 12.26
C ALA A 90 -13.37 0.17 12.76
N ARG A 91 -14.28 -0.35 11.93
CA ARG A 91 -15.08 -1.53 12.24
C ARG A 91 -14.20 -2.77 12.38
N GLU A 92 -13.28 -3.00 11.43
CA GLU A 92 -12.34 -4.13 11.49
C GLU A 92 -11.42 -4.06 12.71
N ALA A 93 -10.87 -2.87 13.02
CA ALA A 93 -10.04 -2.68 14.20
C ALA A 93 -10.80 -3.03 15.49
N GLN A 94 -12.07 -2.61 15.59
CA GLN A 94 -12.93 -2.94 16.72
C GLN A 94 -13.23 -4.44 16.80
N GLU A 95 -13.58 -5.09 15.68
CA GLU A 95 -13.88 -6.52 15.60
C GLU A 95 -12.67 -7.39 15.96
N ALA A 96 -11.46 -6.91 15.63
CA ALA A 96 -10.20 -7.56 15.94
C ALA A 96 -9.62 -7.22 17.33
N ASP A 97 -10.29 -6.37 18.12
CA ASP A 97 -9.78 -5.83 19.40
C ASP A 97 -8.38 -5.20 19.26
N LYS A 98 -8.15 -4.50 18.15
CA LYS A 98 -6.88 -3.81 17.83
C LYS A 98 -7.05 -2.29 17.93
N PRO A 99 -6.01 -1.55 18.37
CA PRO A 99 -6.04 -0.09 18.26
C PRO A 99 -6.15 0.32 16.79
N LEU A 100 -7.02 1.29 16.51
CA LEU A 100 -7.25 1.79 15.15
C LEU A 100 -5.95 2.17 14.42
N LEU A 101 -5.02 2.82 15.12
CA LEU A 101 -3.75 3.24 14.53
C LEU A 101 -2.89 2.04 14.12
N GLU A 102 -2.89 0.95 14.89
CA GLU A 102 -2.13 -0.26 14.54
C GLU A 102 -2.72 -0.92 13.29
N HIS A 103 -4.05 -1.05 13.23
CA HIS A 103 -4.75 -1.59 12.07
C HIS A 103 -4.55 -0.72 10.81
N LEU A 104 -4.66 0.60 10.96
CA LEU A 104 -4.40 1.55 9.87
C LEU A 104 -2.95 1.45 9.37
N THR A 105 -1.98 1.31 10.28
CA THR A 105 -0.56 1.19 9.92
C THR A 105 -0.30 -0.11 9.17
N HIS A 106 -0.91 -1.22 9.62
CA HIS A 106 -0.85 -2.48 8.88
C HIS A 106 -1.37 -2.32 7.45
N LEU A 107 -2.55 -1.71 7.28
CA LEU A 107 -3.12 -1.49 5.94
C LEU A 107 -2.25 -0.59 5.06
N LEU A 108 -1.60 0.43 5.62
CA LEU A 108 -0.69 1.29 4.86
C LEU A 108 0.57 0.54 4.41
N VAL A 109 1.14 -0.31 5.27
CA VAL A 109 2.27 -1.18 4.90
C VAL A 109 1.86 -2.15 3.81
N HIS A 110 0.74 -2.85 4.00
CA HIS A 110 0.17 -3.78 3.02
C HIS A 110 -0.10 -3.09 1.67
N GLY A 111 -0.77 -1.95 1.70
CA GLY A 111 -1.08 -1.18 0.49
C GLY A 111 0.17 -0.71 -0.24
N THR A 112 1.19 -0.24 0.50
CA THR A 112 2.47 0.21 -0.08
C THR A 112 3.23 -0.96 -0.72
N LEU A 113 3.19 -2.16 -0.12
CA LEU A 113 3.79 -3.36 -0.72
C LEU A 113 3.14 -3.69 -2.06
N HIS A 114 1.82 -3.54 -2.18
CA HIS A 114 1.15 -3.65 -3.48
C HIS A 114 1.64 -2.62 -4.50
N LEU A 115 1.84 -1.36 -4.08
CA LEU A 115 2.33 -0.32 -4.97
C LEU A 115 3.76 -0.57 -5.51
N VAL A 116 4.62 -1.28 -4.76
CA VAL A 116 5.97 -1.67 -5.22
C VAL A 116 6.02 -3.04 -5.91
N GLY A 117 4.85 -3.67 -6.16
CA GLY A 117 4.72 -4.88 -6.98
C GLY A 117 4.65 -6.21 -6.23
N TYR A 118 4.45 -6.22 -4.90
CA TYR A 118 4.08 -7.46 -4.19
C TYR A 118 2.60 -7.76 -4.38
N ASP A 119 2.24 -9.01 -4.64
CA ASP A 119 0.84 -9.39 -4.84
C ASP A 119 0.52 -10.77 -4.25
N HIS A 120 -0.02 -10.77 -3.04
CA HIS A 120 -0.45 -11.98 -2.35
C HIS A 120 -1.61 -12.74 -3.05
N GLU A 121 -2.29 -12.17 -4.06
CA GLU A 121 -3.38 -12.87 -4.78
C GLU A 121 -2.85 -13.79 -5.90
N ARG A 122 -1.57 -13.67 -6.29
CA ARG A 122 -1.00 -14.40 -7.44
C ARG A 122 -0.62 -15.85 -7.12
N SER A 123 -0.04 -16.11 -5.95
CA SER A 123 0.34 -17.45 -5.51
C SER A 123 0.58 -17.51 -4.00
N ASP A 124 0.53 -18.72 -3.44
CA ASP A 124 0.88 -18.97 -2.03
C ASP A 124 2.33 -18.52 -1.71
N GLU A 125 3.26 -18.64 -2.66
CA GLU A 125 4.66 -18.21 -2.48
C GLU A 125 4.79 -16.68 -2.42
N GLU A 126 4.05 -15.96 -3.27
CA GLU A 126 4.01 -14.49 -3.21
C GLU A 126 3.29 -13.99 -1.96
N ALA A 127 2.25 -14.69 -1.51
CA ALA A 127 1.60 -14.42 -0.24
C ALA A 127 2.58 -14.54 0.94
N ASP A 128 3.29 -15.68 1.06
CA ASP A 128 4.28 -15.88 2.12
C ASP A 128 5.40 -14.81 2.11
N LEU A 129 5.84 -14.39 0.91
CA LEU A 129 6.83 -13.32 0.75
C LEU A 129 6.29 -11.98 1.23
N GLN A 130 5.07 -11.61 0.83
CA GLN A 130 4.45 -10.36 1.23
C GLN A 130 4.18 -10.35 2.75
N GLU A 131 3.60 -11.41 3.31
CA GLU A 131 3.35 -11.53 4.75
C GLU A 131 4.64 -11.40 5.56
N GLY A 132 5.72 -12.05 5.11
CA GLY A 132 7.04 -11.94 5.75
C GLY A 132 7.59 -10.51 5.74
N ARG A 133 7.33 -9.74 4.68
CA ARG A 133 7.72 -8.32 4.59
C ARG A 133 6.85 -7.43 5.46
N GLU A 134 5.54 -7.66 5.50
CA GLU A 134 4.63 -6.95 6.39
C GLU A 134 5.05 -7.12 7.84
N ILE A 135 5.35 -8.35 8.27
CA ILE A 135 5.81 -8.65 9.62
C ILE A 135 7.12 -7.90 9.93
N ALA A 136 8.10 -7.95 9.03
CA ALA A 136 9.39 -7.30 9.23
C ALA A 136 9.26 -5.77 9.36
N ILE A 137 8.43 -5.14 8.53
CA ILE A 137 8.20 -3.69 8.55
C ILE A 137 7.45 -3.30 9.82
N LEU A 138 6.40 -4.04 10.19
CA LEU A 138 5.63 -3.75 11.40
C LEU A 138 6.48 -3.91 12.67
N ASP A 139 7.37 -4.91 12.74
CA ASP A 139 8.31 -5.07 13.86
C ASP A 139 9.27 -3.87 13.98
N LEU A 140 9.78 -3.35 12.85
CA LEU A 140 10.58 -2.12 12.83
C LEU A 140 9.82 -0.90 13.34
N LEU A 141 8.50 -0.84 13.10
CA LEU A 141 7.61 0.20 13.60
C LEU A 141 7.17 -0.03 15.07
N GLY A 142 7.65 -1.10 15.70
CA GLY A 142 7.28 -1.48 17.08
C GLY A 142 5.87 -2.05 17.21
N LEU A 143 5.29 -2.53 16.11
CA LEU A 143 3.95 -3.11 16.04
C LEU A 143 4.01 -4.63 16.03
N LYS A 144 2.92 -5.26 16.49
CA LYS A 144 2.81 -6.71 16.56
C LYS A 144 2.58 -7.32 15.18
N ASN A 145 2.95 -8.59 15.04
CA ASN A 145 2.57 -9.41 13.90
C ASN A 145 1.03 -9.40 13.73
N PRO A 146 0.51 -8.98 12.57
CA PRO A 146 -0.92 -8.84 12.36
C PRO A 146 -1.66 -10.18 12.22
N TYR A 147 -0.93 -11.28 11.98
CA TYR A 147 -1.42 -12.65 11.75
C TYR A 147 -1.34 -13.57 12.99
N ALA A 148 -0.85 -13.06 14.12
CA ALA A 148 -0.58 -13.83 15.35
C ALA A 148 -1.73 -13.80 16.38
#